data_AF-R7VIL3-F1
#
_entry.id   AF-R7VIL3-F1
#
_cell.length_a   1.000
_cell.length_b   1.000
_cell.length_c   1.000
_cell.angle_alpha   90.00
_cell.angle_beta   90.00
_cell.angle_gamma   90.00
#
_symmetry.space_group_name_H-M   'P 1'
#
loop_
_entity.id
_entity.type
_entity.pdbx_description
1 polymer ?
#
loop_
_entity_poly.entity_id
_entity_poly.type
_entity_poly.pdbx_seq_one_letter_code
_entity_poly.pdbx_strand_id
1 'polypeptide(L)'
;MLTTSIEAVTQKDNPITQCGGYLDGPAGHIQTPDFPKPFPLPLSCKWILYTPPGYKAVVYFTQFYVRHGFTMAEYELYEDEDFYIGKTDLGTVNFEEEMESVQPYKPYLVLRFNVGPTMGNMHLRVEHFLLDVYGFNITYEIIPKVEPQTPACSVHNCSFLGNCLASRDYRQYTCQCFDGFYGEHCQFGPYCDPAIGMNMCRNGGTCRSVLH
;
A
#
# COMPACT_ATOMS: atom_id res chain seq x y z
N MET A 1 22.03 -59.34 0.69
CA MET A 1 20.91 -58.39 0.77
C MET A 1 21.38 -57.24 1.64
N LEU A 2 21.75 -56.11 1.04
CA LEU A 2 22.05 -54.86 1.74
C LEU A 2 20.93 -53.88 1.35
N THR A 3 20.00 -53.64 2.25
CA THR A 3 18.98 -52.59 2.12
C THR A 3 19.48 -51.38 2.88
N THR A 4 20.00 -50.38 2.17
CA THR A 4 20.15 -49.02 2.69
C THR A 4 18.86 -48.27 2.42
N SER A 5 18.09 -48.00 3.47
CA SER A 5 16.95 -47.10 3.45
C SER A 5 17.46 -45.67 3.30
N ILE A 6 17.11 -45.01 2.19
CA ILE A 6 17.26 -43.56 2.03
C ILE A 6 16.15 -42.93 2.89
N GLU A 7 16.52 -42.28 3.99
CA GLU A 7 15.61 -41.38 4.70
C GLU A 7 15.48 -40.10 3.87
N ALA A 8 14.32 -39.91 3.25
CA ALA A 8 13.97 -38.66 2.60
C ALA A 8 13.77 -37.58 3.67
N VAL A 9 14.65 -36.57 3.67
CA VAL A 9 14.44 -35.32 4.40
C VAL A 9 13.23 -34.64 3.78
N THR A 10 12.06 -34.73 4.41
CA THR A 10 10.90 -33.93 4.02
C THR A 10 11.17 -32.47 4.38
N GLN A 11 11.65 -31.71 3.41
CA GLN A 11 11.62 -30.26 3.44
C GLN A 11 10.16 -29.85 3.62
N LYS A 12 9.83 -29.26 4.77
CA LYS A 12 8.48 -28.80 5.06
C LYS A 12 8.25 -27.52 4.26
N ASP A 13 7.96 -27.67 2.97
CA ASP A 13 7.60 -26.57 2.09
C ASP A 13 6.37 -25.89 2.68
N ASN A 14 6.55 -24.70 3.22
CA ASN A 14 5.44 -23.87 3.66
C ASN A 14 4.71 -23.39 2.40
N PRO A 15 3.44 -23.78 2.15
CA PRO A 15 2.75 -23.47 0.90
C PRO A 15 2.58 -21.96 0.75
N ILE A 16 2.81 -21.45 -0.46
CA ILE A 16 2.65 -20.02 -0.80
C ILE A 16 1.16 -19.68 -0.76
N THR A 17 0.79 -18.70 0.07
CA THR A 17 -0.57 -18.15 0.08
C THR A 17 -0.76 -17.29 -1.16
N GLN A 18 -1.82 -17.55 -1.93
CA GLN A 18 -2.17 -16.75 -3.12
C GLN A 18 -3.33 -15.80 -2.82
N CYS A 19 -3.27 -14.58 -3.33
CA CYS A 19 -4.36 -13.61 -3.19
C CYS A 19 -4.52 -12.66 -4.38
N GLY A 20 -5.63 -11.92 -4.41
CA GLY A 20 -5.97 -10.96 -5.47
C GLY A 20 -6.95 -11.53 -6.50
N GLY A 21 -6.84 -11.10 -7.75
CA GLY A 21 -7.78 -11.40 -8.81
C GLY A 21 -8.05 -10.21 -9.72
N TYR A 22 -9.08 -10.32 -10.56
CA TYR A 22 -9.58 -9.22 -11.38
C TYR A 22 -10.39 -8.25 -10.51
N LEU A 23 -10.20 -6.95 -10.79
CA LEU A 23 -10.92 -5.86 -10.15
C LEU A 23 -12.04 -5.40 -11.08
N ASP A 24 -13.26 -5.88 -10.82
CA ASP A 24 -14.40 -5.71 -11.74
C ASP A 24 -15.22 -4.43 -11.49
N GLY A 25 -15.02 -3.77 -10.35
CA GLY A 25 -15.74 -2.55 -9.97
C GLY A 25 -15.08 -1.27 -10.49
N PRO A 26 -15.84 -0.16 -10.66
CA PRO A 26 -15.28 1.13 -11.04
C PRO A 26 -14.45 1.79 -9.94
N ALA A 27 -14.56 1.32 -8.70
CA ALA A 27 -13.71 1.72 -7.60
C ALA A 27 -13.69 0.60 -6.54
N GLY A 28 -12.69 0.62 -5.67
CA GLY A 28 -12.60 -0.33 -4.57
C GLY A 28 -11.29 -0.27 -3.82
N HIS A 29 -11.05 -1.29 -3.00
CA HIS A 29 -9.85 -1.41 -2.17
C HIS A 29 -9.05 -2.64 -2.55
N ILE A 30 -7.74 -2.51 -2.44
CA ILE A 30 -6.76 -3.58 -2.63
C ILE A 30 -6.01 -3.72 -1.32
N GLN A 31 -6.12 -4.90 -0.71
CA GLN A 31 -5.63 -5.12 0.65
C GLN A 31 -4.80 -6.40 0.72
N THR A 32 -3.78 -6.38 1.56
CA THR A 32 -3.16 -7.63 2.03
C THR A 32 -4.18 -8.45 2.82
N PRO A 33 -4.08 -9.80 2.83
CA PRO A 33 -4.91 -10.62 3.69
C PRO A 33 -4.84 -10.15 5.14
N ASP A 34 -5.97 -10.21 5.85
CA ASP A 34 -6.08 -9.86 7.27
C ASP A 34 -5.72 -8.42 7.67
N PHE A 35 -5.48 -7.51 6.71
CA PHE A 35 -5.20 -6.10 7.00
C PHE A 35 -6.21 -5.53 8.04
N PRO A 36 -5.76 -4.83 9.10
CA PRO A 36 -4.40 -4.35 9.37
C PRO A 36 -3.48 -5.34 10.11
N LYS A 37 -3.88 -6.60 10.30
CA LYS A 37 -3.12 -7.61 11.05
C LYS A 37 -2.03 -8.26 10.20
N PRO A 38 -1.05 -8.96 10.82
CA PRO A 38 -0.04 -9.70 10.07
C PRO A 38 -0.67 -10.68 9.08
N PHE A 39 -0.18 -10.67 7.83
CA PHE A 39 -0.57 -11.62 6.79
C PHE A 39 0.35 -12.85 6.78
N PRO A 40 -0.12 -13.99 6.23
CA PRO A 40 0.67 -15.22 6.16
C PRO A 40 1.90 -15.06 5.24
N LEU A 41 2.97 -15.78 5.55
CA LEU A 41 4.17 -15.90 4.72
C LEU A 41 4.45 -17.38 4.40
N PRO A 42 4.92 -17.72 3.19
CA PRO A 42 5.10 -16.83 2.03
C PRO A 42 3.77 -16.42 1.38
N LEU A 43 3.77 -15.25 0.73
CA LEU A 43 2.59 -14.64 0.11
C LEU A 43 2.89 -14.23 -1.33
N SER A 44 1.97 -14.49 -2.25
CA SER A 44 2.01 -14.04 -3.63
C SER A 44 0.64 -13.55 -4.06
N CYS A 45 0.51 -12.24 -4.21
CA CYS A 45 -0.74 -11.61 -4.63
C CYS A 45 -0.60 -10.94 -5.98
N LYS A 46 -1.66 -11.01 -6.77
CA LYS A 46 -1.76 -10.39 -8.09
C LYS A 46 -3.14 -9.78 -8.29
N TRP A 47 -3.19 -8.48 -8.55
CA TRP A 47 -4.42 -7.78 -8.90
C TRP A 47 -4.33 -7.27 -10.33
N ILE A 48 -5.38 -7.50 -11.11
CA ILE A 48 -5.50 -7.06 -12.50
C ILE A 48 -6.62 -6.05 -12.58
N LEU A 49 -6.30 -4.85 -13.07
CA LEU A 49 -7.25 -3.78 -13.31
C LEU A 49 -7.33 -3.51 -14.80
N TYR A 50 -8.51 -3.66 -15.39
CA TYR A 50 -8.77 -3.29 -16.78
C TYR A 50 -9.48 -1.94 -16.84
N THR A 51 -8.99 -1.07 -17.71
CA THR A 51 -9.53 0.27 -17.96
C THR A 51 -10.15 0.31 -19.36
N PRO A 52 -11.48 0.50 -19.47
CA PRO A 52 -12.14 0.64 -20.76
C PRO A 52 -11.72 1.91 -21.53
N PRO A 53 -11.87 1.93 -22.86
CA PRO A 53 -11.66 3.14 -23.66
C PRO A 53 -12.51 4.31 -23.15
N GLY A 54 -11.91 5.50 -23.09
CA GLY A 54 -12.55 6.72 -22.56
C GLY A 54 -12.39 6.92 -21.05
N TYR A 55 -11.88 5.91 -20.33
CA TYR A 55 -11.61 5.97 -18.89
C TYR A 55 -10.10 5.93 -18.61
N LYS A 56 -9.73 6.26 -17.38
CA LYS A 56 -8.39 6.11 -16.80
C LYS A 56 -8.51 5.44 -15.43
N ALA A 57 -7.57 4.57 -15.10
CA ALA A 57 -7.41 4.08 -13.76
C ALA A 57 -6.53 5.03 -12.93
N VAL A 58 -6.79 5.08 -11.64
CA VAL A 58 -5.93 5.73 -10.64
C VAL A 58 -5.84 4.80 -9.44
N VAL A 59 -4.65 4.59 -8.92
CA VAL A 59 -4.42 3.83 -7.68
C VAL A 59 -3.80 4.77 -6.67
N TYR A 60 -4.45 4.90 -5.51
CA TYR A 60 -4.10 5.78 -4.41
C TYR A 60 -3.52 4.98 -3.24
N PHE A 61 -2.31 5.32 -2.81
CA PHE A 61 -1.58 4.62 -1.74
C PHE A 61 -2.01 5.13 -0.36
N THR A 62 -3.33 5.05 -0.10
CA THR A 62 -3.97 5.59 1.11
C THR A 62 -3.33 5.04 2.39
N GLN A 63 -3.21 3.72 2.51
CA GLN A 63 -2.58 3.06 3.65
C GLN A 63 -1.57 2.03 3.15
N PHE A 64 -0.29 2.36 3.17
CA PHE A 64 0.78 1.52 2.62
C PHE A 64 1.96 1.44 3.59
N TYR A 65 2.14 0.27 4.23
CA TYR A 65 3.11 0.06 5.31
C TYR A 65 4.13 -1.04 5.01
N VAL A 66 4.32 -1.38 3.73
CA VAL A 66 5.26 -2.43 3.31
C VAL A 66 6.58 -1.85 2.80
N ARG A 67 7.68 -2.48 3.21
CA ARG A 67 9.04 -2.11 2.81
C ARG A 67 9.41 -2.54 1.39
N HIS A 68 9.02 -3.74 0.98
CA HIS A 68 9.45 -4.33 -0.29
C HIS A 68 8.38 -5.29 -0.81
N GLY A 69 8.57 -5.76 -2.04
CA GLY A 69 7.77 -6.83 -2.64
C GLY A 69 6.57 -6.34 -3.45
N PHE A 70 6.24 -5.05 -3.40
CA PHE A 70 5.18 -4.46 -4.21
C PHE A 70 5.72 -3.94 -5.54
N THR A 71 5.20 -4.44 -6.65
CA THR A 71 5.62 -4.06 -8.01
C THR A 71 4.41 -3.79 -8.91
N MET A 72 4.63 -2.98 -9.94
CA MET A 72 3.58 -2.52 -10.84
C MET A 72 4.05 -2.56 -12.29
N ALA A 73 3.20 -3.05 -13.17
CA ALA A 73 3.43 -3.01 -14.61
C ALA A 73 2.12 -2.80 -15.35
N GLU A 74 2.19 -2.15 -16.50
CA GLU A 74 1.05 -1.91 -17.37
C GLU A 74 1.22 -2.60 -18.74
N TYR A 75 0.10 -2.94 -19.39
CA TYR A 75 0.06 -3.80 -20.58
C TYR A 75 -1.01 -3.32 -21.56
N GLU A 76 -0.76 -3.47 -22.85
CA GLU A 76 -1.75 -3.24 -23.92
C GLU A 76 -2.79 -4.35 -23.96
N LEU A 77 -2.35 -5.57 -23.70
CA LEU A 77 -3.18 -6.77 -23.53
C LEU A 77 -2.57 -7.64 -22.43
N TYR A 78 -3.40 -8.15 -21.52
CA TYR A 78 -2.97 -9.10 -20.50
C TYR A 78 -4.06 -10.17 -20.30
N GLU A 79 -3.76 -11.41 -20.70
CA GLU A 79 -4.57 -12.58 -20.36
C GLU A 79 -3.95 -13.29 -19.15
N ASP A 80 -2.65 -13.62 -19.26
CA ASP A 80 -1.89 -14.29 -18.20
C ASP A 80 -0.38 -13.99 -18.30
N GLU A 81 0.45 -14.76 -17.58
CA GLU A 81 1.90 -14.60 -17.58
C GLU A 81 2.56 -15.04 -18.89
N ASP A 82 1.93 -15.96 -19.63
CA ASP A 82 2.46 -16.54 -20.86
C ASP A 82 1.97 -15.78 -22.10
N PHE A 83 0.84 -15.06 -21.97
CA PHE A 83 0.21 -14.31 -23.05
C PHE A 83 -0.13 -12.86 -22.64
N TYR A 84 0.79 -11.95 -22.96
CA TYR A 84 0.62 -10.51 -22.79
C TYR A 84 1.31 -9.72 -23.91
N ILE A 85 0.90 -8.46 -24.10
CA ILE A 85 1.45 -7.56 -25.12
C ILE A 85 1.77 -6.20 -24.51
N GLY A 86 2.90 -5.63 -24.93
CA GLY A 86 3.24 -4.25 -24.64
C GLY A 86 3.46 -3.99 -23.16
N LYS A 87 4.19 -4.86 -22.45
CA LYS A 87 4.54 -4.65 -21.04
C LYS A 87 5.40 -3.39 -20.86
N THR A 88 5.06 -2.57 -19.87
CA THR A 88 5.91 -1.50 -19.35
C THR A 88 5.95 -1.59 -17.83
N ASP A 89 7.15 -1.72 -17.26
CA ASP A 89 7.33 -1.72 -15.81
C ASP A 89 7.20 -0.29 -15.27
N LEU A 90 6.31 -0.10 -14.28
CA LEU A 90 6.08 1.19 -13.62
C LEU A 90 6.95 1.35 -12.36
N GLY A 91 7.65 0.29 -11.95
CA GLY A 91 8.59 0.30 -10.82
C GLY A 91 8.06 -0.44 -9.59
N THR A 92 8.68 -0.12 -8.46
CA THR A 92 8.36 -0.65 -7.13
C THR A 92 7.89 0.46 -6.22
N VAL A 93 7.10 0.12 -5.20
CA VAL A 93 6.68 1.08 -4.17
C VAL A 93 7.06 0.54 -2.81
N ASN A 94 7.55 1.41 -1.95
CA ASN A 94 7.78 1.13 -0.54
C ASN A 94 7.22 2.26 0.32
N PHE A 95 7.06 2.02 1.62
CA PHE A 95 6.48 3.00 2.53
C PHE A 95 7.37 4.25 2.77
N GLU A 96 8.66 4.20 2.43
CA GLU A 96 9.59 5.34 2.57
C GLU A 96 9.47 6.30 1.37
N GLU A 97 8.97 5.83 0.23
CA GLU A 97 8.69 6.64 -0.94
C GLU A 97 7.35 7.39 -0.78
N GLU A 98 7.38 8.72 -0.97
CA GLU A 98 6.20 9.59 -0.90
C GLU A 98 5.26 9.44 -2.13
N MET A 99 5.00 8.20 -2.58
CA MET A 99 4.14 7.98 -3.73
C MET A 99 2.67 8.01 -3.32
N GLU A 100 1.97 9.11 -3.63
CA GLU A 100 0.55 9.28 -3.30
C GLU A 100 -0.37 8.49 -4.22
N SER A 101 -0.04 8.43 -5.52
CA SER A 101 -0.83 7.71 -6.52
C SER A 101 -0.02 7.29 -7.75
N VAL A 102 -0.57 6.35 -8.51
CA VAL A 102 -0.10 6.00 -9.86
C VAL A 102 -1.27 6.02 -10.84
N GLN A 103 -1.02 6.53 -12.04
CA GLN A 103 -1.97 6.56 -13.14
C GLN A 103 -1.39 5.80 -14.34
N PRO A 104 -1.85 4.57 -14.64
CA PRO A 104 -1.44 3.87 -15.85
C PRO A 104 -1.94 4.58 -17.11
N TYR A 105 -1.17 4.46 -18.19
CA TYR A 105 -1.51 4.94 -19.52
C TYR A 105 -2.10 3.82 -20.40
N LYS A 106 -1.78 2.56 -20.10
CA LYS A 106 -2.27 1.38 -20.82
C LYS A 106 -3.51 0.78 -20.16
N PRO A 107 -4.33 0.03 -20.92
CA PRO A 107 -5.62 -0.48 -20.43
C PRO A 107 -5.50 -1.47 -19.28
N TYR A 108 -4.45 -2.28 -19.23
CA TYR A 108 -4.26 -3.24 -18.15
C TYR A 108 -3.17 -2.76 -17.19
N LEU A 109 -3.50 -2.64 -15.92
CA LEU A 109 -2.55 -2.45 -14.83
C LEU A 109 -2.52 -3.73 -14.00
N VAL A 110 -1.32 -4.28 -13.80
CA VAL A 110 -1.09 -5.45 -12.94
C VAL A 110 -0.25 -5.02 -11.75
N LEU A 111 -0.83 -5.18 -10.56
CA LEU A 111 -0.19 -4.93 -9.28
C LEU A 111 0.19 -6.26 -8.65
N ARG A 112 1.40 -6.38 -8.13
CA ARG A 112 1.91 -7.62 -7.52
C ARG A 112 2.47 -7.34 -6.15
N PHE A 113 2.22 -8.26 -5.23
CA PHE A 113 2.86 -8.27 -3.92
C PHE A 113 3.41 -9.67 -3.64
N ASN A 114 4.73 -9.81 -3.65
CA ASN A 114 5.40 -11.10 -3.46
C ASN A 114 6.38 -11.04 -2.29
N VAL A 115 6.22 -11.95 -1.33
CA VAL A 115 6.98 -11.98 -0.09
C VAL A 115 7.36 -13.43 0.24
N GLY A 116 8.67 -13.67 0.39
CA GLY A 116 9.22 -14.97 0.74
C GLY A 116 9.13 -15.33 2.23
N PRO A 117 9.46 -16.58 2.60
CA PRO A 117 9.31 -17.11 3.97
C PRO A 117 10.30 -16.52 4.99
N THR A 118 11.39 -15.91 4.53
CA THR A 118 12.47 -15.36 5.38
C THR A 118 12.67 -13.86 5.19
N MET A 119 11.72 -13.17 4.54
CA MET A 119 11.81 -11.71 4.44
C MET A 119 11.73 -11.14 5.87
N GLY A 120 12.77 -10.41 6.28
CA GLY A 120 12.97 -9.87 7.63
C GLY A 120 11.92 -8.83 8.02
N ASN A 121 12.30 -7.78 8.76
CA ASN A 121 11.37 -6.71 9.17
C ASN A 121 10.75 -6.02 7.93
N MET A 122 9.64 -6.55 7.43
CA MET A 122 8.91 -6.02 6.28
C MET A 122 7.88 -4.93 6.67
N HIS A 123 7.76 -4.72 7.98
CA HIS A 123 6.86 -3.79 8.65
C HIS A 123 7.64 -2.71 9.37
N LEU A 124 6.98 -1.57 9.55
CA LEU A 124 7.42 -0.52 10.47
C LEU A 124 7.31 -1.03 11.91
N ARG A 125 8.39 -0.97 12.67
CA ARG A 125 8.38 -1.22 14.12
C ARG A 125 9.21 -0.13 14.80
N VAL A 126 8.54 0.79 15.47
CA VAL A 126 9.17 1.87 16.24
C VAL A 126 8.61 1.85 17.66
N GLU A 127 9.50 1.93 18.65
CA GLU A 127 9.16 1.83 20.06
C GLU A 127 8.32 3.06 20.52
N HIS A 128 7.41 2.81 21.47
CA HIS A 128 6.43 3.74 22.10
C HIS A 128 5.12 4.10 21.37
N PHE A 129 5.05 4.07 20.03
CA PHE A 129 3.79 4.24 19.28
C PHE A 129 3.71 3.29 18.09
N LEU A 130 3.89 2.00 18.38
CA LEU A 130 3.78 0.90 17.43
C LEU A 130 2.44 1.01 16.69
N LEU A 131 2.47 1.40 15.43
CA LEU A 131 1.39 1.01 14.54
C LEU A 131 1.55 -0.50 14.35
N ASP A 132 0.76 -1.29 15.07
CA ASP A 132 0.59 -2.73 14.81
C ASP A 132 -0.19 -2.93 13.51
N VAL A 133 0.22 -2.24 12.44
CA VAL A 133 -0.40 -2.22 11.13
C VAL A 133 0.55 -2.87 10.14
N TYR A 134 0.03 -3.91 9.50
CA TYR A 134 0.77 -4.78 8.63
C TYR A 134 0.16 -4.71 7.24
N GLY A 135 1.01 -4.60 6.23
CA GLY A 135 0.57 -4.66 4.84
C GLY A 135 0.05 -3.34 4.30
N PHE A 136 -1.00 -3.40 3.52
CA PHE A 136 -1.57 -2.22 2.89
C PHE A 136 -3.08 -2.35 2.66
N ASN A 137 -3.72 -1.20 2.56
CA ASN A 137 -5.08 -0.98 2.13
C ASN A 137 -5.13 0.26 1.23
N ILE A 138 -4.93 0.02 -0.06
CA ILE A 138 -4.89 1.06 -1.08
C ILE A 138 -6.22 1.11 -1.82
N THR A 139 -6.51 2.26 -2.42
CA THR A 139 -7.78 2.51 -3.10
C THR A 139 -7.54 2.62 -4.60
N TYR A 140 -8.46 2.13 -5.43
CA TYR A 140 -8.40 2.32 -6.87
C TYR A 140 -9.72 2.90 -7.39
N GLU A 141 -9.64 3.65 -8.49
CA GLU A 141 -10.78 4.21 -9.19
C GLU A 141 -10.57 4.13 -10.71
N ILE A 142 -11.64 3.90 -11.45
CA ILE A 142 -11.74 3.97 -12.91
C ILE A 142 -12.69 5.14 -13.21
N ILE A 143 -12.11 6.28 -13.57
CA ILE A 143 -12.85 7.52 -13.83
C ILE A 143 -12.78 7.90 -15.31
N PRO A 144 -13.76 8.63 -15.85
CA PRO A 144 -13.67 9.22 -17.18
C PRO A 144 -12.37 10.02 -17.35
N LYS A 145 -11.72 9.95 -18.52
CA LYS A 145 -10.45 10.67 -18.75
C LYS A 145 -10.54 12.17 -18.51
N VAL A 146 -11.71 12.74 -18.80
CA VAL A 146 -12.05 14.17 -18.64
C VAL A 146 -12.21 14.60 -17.18
N GLU A 147 -12.48 13.66 -16.27
CA GLU A 147 -12.68 13.97 -14.87
C GLU A 147 -11.32 14.19 -14.19
N PRO A 148 -11.15 15.26 -13.39
CA PRO A 148 -9.92 15.47 -12.63
C PRO A 148 -9.73 14.33 -11.63
N GLN A 149 -8.48 14.00 -11.35
CA GLN A 149 -8.17 13.05 -10.27
C GLN A 149 -8.47 13.70 -8.92
N THR A 150 -9.12 12.96 -8.03
CA THR A 150 -9.31 13.40 -6.65
C THR A 150 -7.95 13.47 -5.95
N PRO A 151 -7.59 14.60 -5.30
CA PRO A 151 -6.41 14.67 -4.46
C PRO A 151 -6.55 13.70 -3.29
N ALA A 152 -5.58 12.79 -3.14
CA ALA A 152 -5.58 11.80 -2.07
C ALA A 152 -4.47 12.09 -1.05
N CYS A 153 -4.73 11.77 0.22
CA CYS A 153 -3.66 11.66 1.20
C CYS A 153 -2.95 10.29 1.11
N SER A 154 -1.79 10.22 1.74
CA SER A 154 -1.09 9.00 2.10
C SER A 154 -0.82 9.00 3.61
N VAL A 155 -0.32 7.88 4.13
CA VAL A 155 0.18 7.79 5.52
C VAL A 155 1.29 8.81 5.80
N HIS A 156 2.10 9.17 4.79
CA HIS A 156 3.12 10.20 4.90
C HIS A 156 2.50 11.59 5.04
N ASN A 157 1.48 11.92 4.24
CA ASN A 157 0.74 13.17 4.41
C ASN A 157 0.07 13.23 5.79
N CYS A 158 -0.36 12.09 6.35
CA CYS A 158 -0.91 11.99 7.70
C CYS A 158 0.16 11.86 8.80
N SER A 159 1.42 12.21 8.49
CA SER A 159 2.57 12.23 9.41
C SER A 159 2.84 10.89 10.10
N PHE A 160 2.33 9.78 9.55
CA PHE A 160 2.28 8.45 10.18
C PHE A 160 1.58 8.44 11.55
N LEU A 161 0.81 9.48 11.86
CA LEU A 161 0.08 9.69 13.12
C LEU A 161 -1.44 9.71 12.89
N GLY A 162 -1.87 9.22 11.73
CA GLY A 162 -3.25 8.99 11.37
C GLY A 162 -3.36 8.10 10.14
N ASN A 163 -4.57 7.64 9.89
CA ASN A 163 -4.90 6.88 8.69
C ASN A 163 -5.40 7.82 7.60
N CYS A 164 -4.91 7.66 6.36
CA CYS A 164 -5.59 8.28 5.24
C CYS A 164 -6.79 7.41 4.83
N LEU A 165 -7.97 8.01 4.84
CA LEU A 165 -9.23 7.33 4.52
C LEU A 165 -9.93 8.01 3.35
N ALA A 166 -10.45 7.19 2.44
CA ALA A 166 -11.38 7.62 1.42
C ALA A 166 -12.79 7.77 2.01
N SER A 167 -13.50 8.79 1.57
CA SER A 167 -14.96 8.90 1.70
C SER A 167 -15.66 7.76 0.96
N ARG A 168 -16.91 7.46 1.33
CA ARG A 168 -17.68 6.33 0.76
C ARG A 168 -17.87 6.42 -0.75
N ASP A 169 -17.91 7.63 -1.30
CA ASP A 169 -18.07 7.92 -2.72
C ASP A 169 -16.74 8.23 -3.42
N TYR A 170 -15.60 8.04 -2.74
CA TYR A 170 -14.25 8.25 -3.26
C TYR A 170 -13.94 9.69 -3.71
N ARG A 171 -14.74 10.68 -3.28
CA ARG A 171 -14.58 12.09 -3.68
C ARG A 171 -13.70 12.92 -2.77
N GLN A 172 -13.35 12.39 -1.62
CA GLN A 172 -12.55 13.05 -0.60
C GLN A 172 -11.68 12.04 0.11
N TYR A 173 -10.44 12.42 0.39
CA TYR A 173 -9.49 11.66 1.17
C TYR A 173 -8.98 12.53 2.32
N THR A 174 -9.03 12.02 3.54
CA THR A 174 -8.68 12.80 4.75
C THR A 174 -7.88 11.99 5.74
N CYS A 175 -6.99 12.66 6.46
CA CYS A 175 -6.30 12.07 7.59
C CYS A 175 -7.23 11.97 8.80
N GLN A 176 -7.43 10.75 9.29
CA GLN A 176 -8.03 10.48 10.59
C GLN A 176 -6.91 10.27 11.61
N CYS A 177 -6.73 11.24 12.49
CA CYS A 177 -5.64 11.23 13.46
C CYS A 177 -5.88 10.24 14.60
N PHE A 178 -4.79 9.66 15.11
CA PHE A 178 -4.81 8.85 16.32
C PHE A 178 -5.01 9.72 17.57
N ASP A 179 -5.35 9.07 18.68
CA ASP A 179 -5.61 9.75 19.94
C ASP A 179 -4.44 10.64 20.38
N GLY A 180 -4.75 11.89 20.72
CA GLY A 180 -3.77 12.90 21.11
C GLY A 180 -3.11 13.65 19.96
N PHE A 181 -3.37 13.27 18.70
CA PHE A 181 -2.89 13.99 17.52
C PHE A 181 -4.04 14.66 16.77
N TYR A 182 -3.73 15.79 16.11
CA TYR A 182 -4.73 16.56 15.38
C TYR A 182 -4.12 17.44 14.28
N GLY A 183 -4.99 18.14 13.55
CA GLY A 183 -4.65 18.93 12.36
C GLY A 183 -4.97 18.18 11.08
N GLU A 184 -4.93 18.88 9.94
CA GLU A 184 -5.24 18.33 8.61
C GLU A 184 -4.36 17.12 8.23
N HIS A 185 -3.13 17.09 8.74
CA HIS A 185 -2.09 16.13 8.46
C HIS A 185 -1.64 15.37 9.72
N CYS A 186 -2.42 15.44 10.81
CA CYS A 186 -2.05 14.89 12.12
C CYS A 186 -0.67 15.38 12.61
N GLN A 187 -0.34 16.62 12.24
CA GLN A 187 0.96 17.25 12.45
C GLN A 187 1.14 17.78 13.86
N PHE A 188 0.07 17.87 14.66
CA PHE A 188 0.11 18.42 16.02
C PHE A 188 -0.21 17.34 17.04
N GLY A 189 0.35 17.48 18.24
CA GLY A 189 0.20 16.53 19.33
C GLY A 189 0.92 16.97 20.60
N PRO A 190 1.16 16.07 21.57
CA PRO A 190 1.57 16.45 22.93
C PRO A 190 2.88 17.21 23.05
N TYR A 191 3.76 17.14 22.04
CA TYR A 191 5.06 17.81 22.03
C TYR A 191 5.19 18.91 20.96
N CYS A 192 4.13 19.12 20.18
CA CYS A 192 4.05 20.12 19.13
C CYS A 192 2.59 20.56 19.01
N ASP A 193 2.23 21.62 19.74
CA ASP A 193 0.86 22.09 19.86
C ASP A 193 0.82 23.62 19.77
N PRO A 194 0.49 24.19 18.60
CA PRO A 194 0.40 25.64 18.44
C PRO A 194 -0.77 26.26 19.21
N ALA A 195 -1.82 25.51 19.56
CA ALA A 195 -2.97 26.03 20.28
C ALA A 195 -2.63 26.40 21.73
N ILE A 196 -1.64 25.73 22.33
CA ILE A 196 -1.10 26.05 23.66
C ILE A 196 0.29 26.68 23.63
N GLY A 197 0.79 27.06 22.44
CA GLY A 197 2.12 27.65 22.25
C GLY A 197 3.28 26.68 22.49
N MET A 198 3.03 25.37 22.48
CA MET A 198 4.06 24.36 22.67
C MET A 198 4.78 24.11 21.34
N ASN A 199 6.05 24.51 21.28
CA ASN A 199 6.88 24.35 20.11
C ASN A 199 8.28 23.83 20.49
N MET A 200 8.62 22.65 20.00
CA MET A 200 9.92 22.02 20.23
C MET A 200 11.05 22.64 19.38
N CYS A 201 10.73 23.38 18.33
CA CYS A 201 11.70 24.01 17.43
C CYS A 201 12.29 25.28 18.08
N ARG A 202 13.52 25.17 18.60
CA ARG A 202 14.21 26.28 19.29
C ARG A 202 14.61 27.47 18.39
N ASN A 203 14.58 27.29 17.07
CA ASN A 203 14.88 28.33 16.09
C ASN A 203 13.64 29.16 15.70
N GLY A 204 12.50 28.96 16.36
CA GLY A 204 11.24 29.63 16.00
C GLY A 204 10.58 29.07 14.74
N GLY A 205 11.03 27.92 14.23
CA GLY A 205 10.36 27.21 13.14
C GLY A 205 8.99 26.66 13.54
N THR A 206 8.18 26.27 12.55
CA THR A 206 6.91 25.58 12.81
C THR A 206 7.19 24.13 13.13
N CYS A 207 6.74 23.65 14.29
CA CYS A 207 6.88 22.24 14.64
C CYS A 207 5.88 21.37 13.86
N ARG A 208 6.26 20.10 13.65
CA ARG A 208 5.38 19.05 13.14
C ARG A 208 5.77 17.73 13.80
N SER A 209 4.80 17.04 14.37
CA SER A 209 4.93 15.66 14.81
C SER A 209 4.92 14.74 13.59
N VAL A 210 5.92 13.88 13.45
CA VAL A 210 6.01 12.83 12.42
C VAL A 210 6.63 11.59 13.06
N LEU A 211 6.05 10.41 12.81
CA LEU A 211 6.70 9.15 13.13
C LEU A 211 7.67 8.78 12.00
N HIS A 212 8.94 8.54 12.30
CA HIS A 212 9.95 7.98 11.37
C HIS A 212 10.24 6.53 11.75
#